data_AF-A0A3S2UPC7-F1
#
_entry.id   AF-A0A3S2UPC7-F1
#
_cell.length_a   1.000
_cell.length_b   1.000
_cell.length_c   1.000
_cell.angle_alpha   90.00
_cell.angle_beta   90.00
_cell.angle_gamma   90.00
#
_symmetry.space_group_name_H-M   'P 1'
#
loop_
_entity.id
_entity.type
_entity.pdbx_description
1 polymer ?
#
loop_
_entity_poly.entity_id
_entity_poly.type
_entity_poly.pdbx_seq_one_letter_code
_entity_poly.pdbx_strand_id
1 'polypeptide(L)' 'MRKLRKVYVIVENNRIFGSNNFEAVDLYRSKSYADSVCASKNRMALDDANKFWNKNEPVKKYHVHAFYLLHEDLLKE' A
#
# COMPACT_ATOMS: atom_id res chain seq x y z
N MET A 1 -2.54 0.75 -30.32
CA MET A 1 -1.56 0.42 -29.26
C MET A 1 -2.30 0.15 -27.96
N ARG A 2 -1.95 -0.91 -27.22
CA ARG A 2 -2.55 -1.17 -25.90
C ARG A 2 -1.98 -0.16 -24.89
N LYS A 3 -2.84 0.76 -24.40
CA LYS A 3 -2.50 1.79 -23.41
C LYS A 3 -2.61 1.24 -21.98
N LEU A 4 -1.90 0.14 -21.66
CA LEU A 4 -1.95 -0.47 -20.33
C LEU A 4 -0.62 -0.27 -19.61
N ARG A 5 -0.67 0.20 -18.36
CA ARG A 5 0.49 0.34 -17.46
C ARG A 5 0.42 -0.66 -16.34
N LYS A 6 1.56 -1.31 -16.08
CA LYS A 6 1.74 -2.13 -14.88
C LYS A 6 1.91 -1.23 -13.66
N VAL A 7 1.12 -1.46 -12.63
CA VAL A 7 1.20 -0.79 -11.33
C VAL A 7 1.20 -1.82 -10.21
N TYR A 8 1.71 -1.45 -9.04
CA TYR A 8 1.78 -2.27 -7.85
C TYR A 8 0.97 -1.62 -6.74
N VAL A 9 0.25 -2.43 -5.98
CA VAL A 9 -0.60 -1.97 -4.87
C VAL A 9 -0.06 -2.53 -3.57
N ILE A 10 -0.02 -1.67 -2.56
CA ILE A 10 0.30 -2.05 -1.18
C ILE A 10 -1.00 -2.25 -0.43
N VAL A 11 -1.10 -3.32 0.37
CA VAL A 11 -2.28 -3.64 1.17
C VAL A 11 -1.96 -3.62 2.66
N GLU A 12 -2.95 -3.25 3.47
CA GLU A 12 -2.89 -3.26 4.94
C GLU A 12 -3.68 -4.47 5.46
N ASN A 13 -3.04 -5.37 6.22
CA ASN A 13 -3.71 -6.54 6.81
C ASN A 13 -4.56 -7.35 5.80
N ASN A 14 -4.02 -7.57 4.59
CA ASN A 14 -4.68 -8.22 3.45
C ASN A 14 -5.90 -7.47 2.88
N ARG A 15 -6.01 -6.16 3.14
CA ARG A 15 -7.08 -5.30 2.61
C ARG A 15 -6.51 -4.24 1.68
N ILE A 16 -7.06 -4.15 0.47
CA ILE A 16 -6.73 -3.12 -0.52
C ILE A 16 -7.17 -1.75 -0.04
N PHE A 17 -8.39 -1.67 0.50
CA PHE A 17 -8.92 -0.48 1.15
C PHE A 17 -8.63 -0.58 2.64
N GLY A 18 -7.76 0.30 3.13
CA GLY A 18 -7.45 0.39 4.56
C GLY A 18 -8.63 0.99 5.32
N SER A 19 -8.70 0.74 6.64
CA SER A 19 -9.79 1.25 7.48
C SER A 19 -9.92 2.79 7.45
N ASN A 20 -8.80 3.48 7.22
CA ASN A 20 -8.73 4.95 7.17
C ASN A 20 -8.64 5.49 5.73
N ASN A 21 -8.64 4.63 4.71
CA ASN A 21 -8.39 5.01 3.32
C ASN A 21 -9.24 4.15 2.38
N PHE A 22 -10.56 4.30 2.48
CA PHE A 22 -11.53 3.55 1.66
C PHE A 22 -11.79 4.19 0.30
N GLU A 23 -11.45 5.47 0.14
CA GLU A 23 -11.73 6.24 -1.08
C GLU A 23 -10.58 6.20 -2.09
N ALA A 24 -9.37 5.83 -1.66
CA ALA A 24 -8.17 5.93 -2.47
C ALA A 24 -7.24 4.72 -2.29
N VAL A 25 -6.58 4.34 -3.39
CA VAL A 25 -5.55 3.30 -3.42
C VAL A 25 -4.28 3.89 -4.02
N ASP A 26 -3.19 3.83 -3.26
CA ASP A 26 -1.87 4.25 -3.74
C ASP A 26 -1.35 3.26 -4.80
N LEU A 27 -1.06 3.77 -6.00
CA LEU A 27 -0.51 2.97 -7.11
C LEU A 27 0.96 3.31 -7.33
N TYR A 28 1.81 2.28 -7.32
CA TYR A 28 3.25 2.42 -7.50
C TYR A 28 3.70 1.87 -8.86
N ARG A 29 4.59 2.56 -9.56
CA ARG A 29 5.08 2.12 -10.88
C ARG A 29 6.14 1.02 -10.83
N SER A 30 6.92 0.98 -9.75
CA SER A 30 8.00 0.01 -9.55
C SER A 30 7.74 -0.87 -8.33
N LYS A 31 8.02 -2.17 -8.47
CA LYS A 31 7.94 -3.12 -7.35
C LYS A 31 8.94 -2.75 -6.25
N SER A 32 10.19 -2.45 -6.61
CA SER A 32 11.24 -2.14 -5.63
C SER A 32 10.90 -0.89 -4.81
N TYR A 33 10.27 0.10 -5.44
CA TYR A 33 9.80 1.28 -4.75
C TYR A 33 8.61 0.95 -3.84
N ALA A 34 7.63 0.18 -4.33
CA ALA A 34 6.52 -0.29 -3.49
C ALA A 34 7.02 -1.10 -2.26
N ASP A 35 8.00 -1.98 -2.45
CA ASP A 35 8.64 -2.75 -1.38
C ASP A 35 9.32 -1.82 -0.35
N SER A 36 10.01 -0.76 -0.79
CA SER A 36 10.61 0.23 0.13
C SER A 36 9.56 1.00 0.93
N VAL A 37 8.42 1.33 0.32
CA VAL A 37 7.32 1.99 1.01
C VAL A 37 6.67 1.04 2.01
N CYS A 38 6.48 -0.24 1.68
CA CYS A 38 6.05 -1.26 2.64
C CYS A 38 6.97 -1.35 3.85
N ALA A 39 8.29 -1.40 3.62
CA ALA A 39 9.27 -1.45 4.70
C ALA A 39 9.17 -0.24 5.63
N SER A 40 9.00 0.97 5.05
CA SER A 40 8.79 2.19 5.82
C SER A 40 7.49 2.18 6.62
N LYS A 41 6.35 1.81 6.00
CA LYS A 41 5.04 1.72 6.69
C LYS A 41 5.05 0.68 7.82
N ASN A 42 5.72 -0.46 7.62
CA ASN A 42 5.87 -1.49 8.66
C ASN A 42 6.74 -1.01 9.83
N ARG A 43 7.81 -0.25 9.57
CA ARG A 43 8.63 0.34 10.62
C ARG A 43 7.81 1.32 11.45
N MET A 44 7.07 2.21 10.80
CA MET A 44 6.17 3.15 11.49
C MET A 44 5.11 2.42 12.32
N ALA A 45 4.50 1.37 11.79
CA ALA A 45 3.51 0.58 12.54
C ALA A 45 4.12 -0.10 13.78
N LEU A 46 5.37 -0.57 13.68
CA LEU A 46 6.09 -1.14 14.82
C LEU A 46 6.42 -0.06 15.86
N ASP A 47 6.91 1.09 15.42
CA ASP A 47 7.21 2.23 16.29
C ASP A 47 5.95 2.73 17.02
N ASP A 48 4.81 2.76 16.32
CA ASP A 48 3.51 3.14 16.88
C ASP A 48 2.97 2.11 17.87
N ALA A 49 3.14 0.81 17.60
CA ALA A 49 2.75 -0.26 18.51
C ALA A 49 3.59 -0.30 19.80
N ASN A 50 4.86 0.13 19.70
CA ASN A 50 5.75 0.24 20.86
C ASN A 50 5.40 1.42 21.78
N LYS A 51 4.56 2.37 21.34
CA LYS A 51 4.07 3.44 22.21
C LYS A 51 3.10 2.88 23.25
N PHE A 52 3.20 3.36 24.50
CA PHE A 52 2.47 2.83 25.66
C PHE A 52 0.94 2.71 25.49
N TRP A 53 0.33 3.53 24.63
CA TRP A 53 -1.11 3.54 24.36
C TRP A 53 -1.58 2.44 23.39
N ASN A 54 -0.69 1.82 22.60
CA ASN A 54 -1.04 0.84 21.56
C ASN A 54 -0.57 -0.58 21.86
N LYS A 55 -0.05 -0.87 23.05
CA LYS A 55 0.53 -2.19 23.38
C LYS A 55 -0.43 -3.37 23.21
N ASN A 56 -1.74 -3.13 23.26
CA ASN A 56 -2.77 -4.17 23.14
C ASN A 56 -3.32 -4.30 21.72
N GLU A 57 -2.94 -3.42 20.78
CA GLU A 57 -3.42 -3.48 19.41
C GLU A 57 -2.49 -4.35 18.54
N PRO A 58 -3.04 -5.19 17.65
CA PRO A 58 -2.23 -5.96 16.73
C PRO A 58 -1.48 -5.02 15.76
N VAL A 59 -0.17 -5.23 15.64
CA VAL A 59 0.68 -4.46 14.73
C VAL A 59 0.21 -4.63 13.29
N LYS A 60 -0.12 -3.50 12.64
CA LYS A 60 -0.50 -3.48 11.23
C LYS A 60 0.62 -4.00 10.35
N LYS A 61 0.27 -4.82 9.34
CA LYS A 61 1.22 -5.37 8.37
C LYS A 61 0.91 -4.88 6.97
N TYR A 62 1.93 -4.35 6.31
CA TYR A 62 1.88 -3.86 4.93
C TYR A 62 2.74 -4.75 4.03
N HIS A 63 2.20 -5.12 2.87
CA HIS A 63 2.95 -5.83 1.83
C HIS A 63 2.45 -5.46 0.43
N VAL A 64 3.27 -5.70 -0.58
CA VAL A 64 2.88 -5.58 -1.98
C VAL A 64 2.00 -6.77 -2.33
N HIS A 65 0.75 -6.54 -2.71
CA HIS A 65 -0.22 -7.60 -2.94
C HIS A 65 -0.03 -8.27 -4.29
N ALA A 66 -0.16 -7.50 -5.36
CA ALA A 66 -0.05 -7.97 -6.74
C ALA A 66 0.31 -6.80 -7.66
N PHE A 67 0.55 -7.12 -8.93
CA PHE A 67 0.56 -6.11 -9.97
C PHE A 67 -0.81 -6.06 -10.65
N TYR A 68 -1.17 -4.86 -11.11
CA TYR A 68 -2.41 -4.58 -11.83
C TYR A 68 -2.07 -3.92 -13.16
N LEU A 69 -2.96 -4.05 -14.13
CA LEU A 69 -2.88 -3.35 -15.41
C LEU A 69 -3.90 -2.22 -15.41
N LEU A 70 -3.42 -0.99 -15.44
CA LEU A 70 -4.24 0.22 -15.46
C LEU A 70 -4.27 0.79 -16.88
N HIS A 71 -5.45 1.15 -17.37
CA HIS A 71 -5.54 1.87 -18.65
C HIS A 71 -5.03 3.30 -18.50
N GLU A 72 -4.11 3.75 -19.35
CA GLU A 72 -3.47 5.07 -19.22
C GLU A 72 -4.44 6.24 -19.30
N ASP A 73 -5.59 6.06 -19.97
CA ASP A 73 -6.61 7.10 -20.05
C ASP A 73 -7.27 7.38 -18.67
N LEU A 74 -7.11 6.50 -17.67
CA LEU A 74 -7.53 6.76 -16.28
C LEU A 74 -6.60 7.74 -15.54
N LEU A 75 -5.45 8.10 -16.13
CA LEU A 75 -4.48 9.04 -15.55
C LEU A 75 -4.42 10.37 -16.30
N LYS A 76 -5.30 10.57 -17.29
CA LYS A 76 -5.39 11.82 -18.05
C LYS A 76 -6.45 12.70 -17.39
N GLU A 77 -6.01 13.53 -16.45
CA GLU A 77 -6.76 14.72 -16.02
C GLU A 77 -6.65 15.83 -17.07
#